data_AF-X1HJT4-F1
#
_entry.id   AF-X1HJT4-F1
#
_cell.length_a   1.000
_cell.length_b   1.000
_cell.length_c   1.000
_cell.angle_alpha   90.00
_cell.angle_beta   90.00
_cell.angle_gamma   90.00
#
_symmetry.space_group_name_H-M   'P 1'
#
loop_
_entity.id
_entity.type
_entity.pdbx_description
1 polymer ?
#
loop_
_entity_poly.entity_id
_entity_poly.type
_entity_poly.pdbx_seq_one_letter_code
_entity_poly.pdbx_strand_id
1 'polypeptide(L)'
;PERDEQEHIGYVFISEDNKQVLQIRLDGFTYSRLRPYETWEKLRDEAKRLWNLFVDSLKPISIERVACRFINELSLEMPTKLDDYITSLPSRIKGVPDLLESFLTRVTIPNEELSAKAIITQALDRVDQEGKGILILDIDVFKEGPFAVDRDDAWDTLESFHEYKNQIFFGSITEQTVEKYK
;
A
#
# COMPACT_ATOMS: atom_id res chain seq x y z
N PRO A 1 -37.14 8.64 20.07
CA PRO A 1 -35.88 7.88 20.11
C PRO A 1 -35.82 6.94 18.90
N GLU A 2 -35.33 7.47 17.79
CA GLU A 2 -34.97 6.67 16.62
C GLU A 2 -33.78 5.79 17.03
N ARG A 3 -33.93 4.48 16.83
CA ARG A 3 -32.81 3.56 16.97
C ARG A 3 -31.95 3.78 15.73
N ASP A 4 -30.69 4.18 15.91
CA ASP A 4 -29.69 4.08 14.84
C ASP A 4 -29.67 2.63 14.36
N GLU A 5 -30.28 2.37 13.20
CA GLU A 5 -30.06 1.13 12.47
C GLU A 5 -28.59 1.18 12.03
N GLN A 6 -27.75 0.36 12.66
CA GLN A 6 -26.39 0.13 12.16
C GLN A 6 -26.52 -0.51 10.77
N GLU A 7 -26.39 0.32 9.75
CA GLU A 7 -26.40 -0.12 8.36
C GLU A 7 -25.17 -1.00 8.14
N HIS A 8 -25.40 -2.27 7.82
CA HIS A 8 -24.34 -3.23 7.63
C HIS A 8 -23.65 -3.00 6.27
N ILE A 9 -22.55 -2.23 6.27
CA ILE A 9 -21.86 -1.77 5.06
C ILE A 9 -20.87 -2.78 4.44
N GLY A 10 -20.67 -3.96 5.03
CA GLY A 10 -19.73 -4.96 4.51
C GLY A 10 -19.27 -6.02 5.51
N TYR A 11 -18.47 -6.97 5.03
CA TYR A 11 -17.88 -8.07 5.80
C TYR A 11 -16.35 -8.05 5.72
N VAL A 12 -15.71 -8.54 6.78
CA VAL A 12 -14.27 -8.83 6.81
C VAL A 12 -14.09 -10.30 7.14
N PHE A 13 -13.33 -10.99 6.29
CA PHE A 13 -12.94 -12.39 6.47
C PHE A 13 -11.43 -12.43 6.70
N ILE A 14 -11.00 -13.21 7.70
CA ILE A 14 -9.60 -13.38 8.07
C ILE A 14 -9.29 -14.86 7.96
N SER A 15 -8.17 -15.22 7.30
CA SER A 15 -7.72 -16.60 7.22
C SER A 15 -7.37 -17.16 8.61
N GLU A 16 -7.42 -18.49 8.77
CA GLU A 16 -7.10 -19.15 10.05
C GLU A 16 -5.71 -18.79 10.59
N ASP A 17 -4.75 -18.56 9.70
CA ASP A 17 -3.38 -18.16 10.04
C ASP A 17 -3.20 -16.65 10.27
N ASN A 18 -4.29 -15.86 10.17
CA ASN A 18 -4.34 -14.40 10.27
C ASN A 18 -3.45 -13.65 9.27
N LYS A 19 -3.04 -14.27 8.17
CA LYS A 19 -2.17 -13.62 7.17
C LYS A 19 -2.91 -13.04 6.00
N GLN A 20 -4.14 -13.46 5.75
CA GLN A 20 -4.95 -12.97 4.64
C GLN A 20 -6.20 -12.30 5.17
N VAL A 21 -6.53 -11.15 4.60
CA VAL A 21 -7.72 -10.39 4.94
C VAL A 21 -8.47 -10.09 3.65
N LEU A 22 -9.72 -10.52 3.58
CA LEU A 22 -10.65 -10.15 2.53
C LEU A 22 -11.69 -9.21 3.13
N GLN A 23 -11.76 -8.00 2.60
CA GLN A 23 -12.79 -7.02 2.92
C GLN A 23 -13.72 -6.86 1.72
N ILE A 24 -15.02 -7.07 1.95
CA ILE A 24 -16.08 -6.83 0.98
C ILE A 24 -16.97 -5.75 1.57
N ARG A 25 -17.14 -4.64 0.87
CA ARG A 25 -18.05 -3.54 1.20
C ARG A 25 -19.12 -3.42 0.13
N LEU A 26 -20.17 -2.66 0.40
CA LEU A 26 -21.21 -2.35 -0.61
C LEU A 26 -20.62 -1.74 -1.89
N ASP A 27 -19.49 -1.04 -1.77
CA ASP A 27 -18.83 -0.28 -2.83
C ASP A 27 -17.40 -0.75 -3.14
N GLY A 28 -16.98 -1.90 -2.61
CA GLY A 28 -15.57 -2.26 -2.71
C GLY A 28 -15.22 -3.69 -2.38
N PHE A 29 -14.11 -4.11 -2.97
CA PHE A 29 -13.44 -5.37 -2.72
C PHE A 29 -11.98 -5.07 -2.40
N THR A 30 -11.42 -5.67 -1.36
CA THR A 30 -10.00 -5.53 -1.02
C THR A 30 -9.49 -6.85 -0.49
N TYR A 31 -8.45 -7.37 -1.12
CA TYR A 31 -7.68 -8.49 -0.60
C TYR A 31 -6.33 -7.98 -0.11
N SER A 32 -5.89 -8.48 1.04
CA SER A 32 -4.64 -8.06 1.68
C SER A 32 -3.87 -9.27 2.19
N ARG A 33 -2.56 -9.25 1.95
CA ARG A 33 -1.60 -10.19 2.55
C ARG A 33 -0.77 -9.46 3.60
N LEU A 34 -0.81 -9.93 4.84
CA LEU A 34 0.03 -9.48 5.93
C LEU A 34 1.36 -10.25 5.94
N ARG A 35 2.32 -9.77 6.74
CA ARG A 35 3.63 -10.43 6.89
C ARG A 35 3.46 -11.90 7.33
N PRO A 36 4.31 -12.83 6.84
CA PRO A 36 5.33 -12.63 5.80
C PRO A 36 4.70 -12.46 4.40
N TYR A 37 5.20 -11.45 3.68
CA TYR A 37 4.83 -11.21 2.29
C TYR A 37 5.29 -12.37 1.41
N GLU A 38 4.49 -12.69 0.41
CA GLU A 38 4.78 -13.71 -0.59
C GLU A 38 5.10 -13.07 -1.93
N THR A 39 5.19 -13.87 -2.99
CA THR A 39 5.40 -13.34 -4.34
C THR A 39 4.14 -12.61 -4.83
N TRP A 40 4.35 -11.71 -5.80
CA TRP A 40 3.26 -10.99 -6.45
C TRP A 40 2.22 -11.92 -7.06
N GLU A 41 2.66 -13.00 -7.71
CA GLU A 41 1.78 -13.97 -8.36
C GLU A 41 0.85 -14.64 -7.36
N LYS A 42 1.37 -15.04 -6.19
CA LYS A 42 0.52 -15.63 -5.14
C LYS A 42 -0.52 -14.66 -4.61
N LEU A 43 -0.14 -13.38 -4.40
CA LEU A 43 -1.08 -12.34 -3.97
C LEU A 43 -2.17 -12.12 -5.03
N ARG A 44 -1.77 -11.92 -6.28
CA ARG A 44 -2.66 -11.66 -7.41
C ARG A 44 -3.60 -12.82 -7.68
N ASP A 45 -3.07 -14.04 -7.75
CA ASP A 45 -3.85 -15.22 -8.12
C ASP A 45 -4.93 -15.52 -7.08
N GLU A 46 -4.61 -15.36 -5.78
CA GLU A 46 -5.58 -15.50 -4.71
C GLU A 46 -6.62 -14.38 -4.71
N ALA A 47 -6.19 -13.13 -4.93
CA ALA A 47 -7.10 -11.99 -5.10
C ALA A 47 -8.07 -12.25 -6.27
N LYS A 48 -7.57 -12.75 -7.41
CA LYS A 48 -8.36 -13.04 -8.61
C LYS A 48 -9.34 -14.18 -8.39
N ARG A 49 -8.92 -15.25 -7.69
CA ARG A 49 -9.80 -16.35 -7.30
C ARG A 49 -10.96 -15.85 -6.44
N LEU A 50 -10.68 -15.02 -5.42
CA LEU A 50 -11.70 -14.46 -4.53
C LEU A 50 -12.59 -13.43 -5.22
N TRP A 51 -12.02 -12.63 -6.14
CA TRP A 51 -12.77 -11.70 -6.98
C TRP A 51 -13.79 -12.43 -7.85
N ASN A 52 -13.42 -13.54 -8.48
CA ASN A 52 -14.36 -14.32 -9.29
C ASN A 52 -15.55 -14.82 -8.45
N LEU A 53 -15.30 -15.30 -7.22
CA LEU A 53 -16.38 -15.68 -6.30
C LEU A 53 -17.27 -14.48 -5.92
N PHE A 54 -16.67 -13.31 -5.70
CA PHE A 54 -17.40 -12.06 -5.46
C PHE A 54 -18.27 -11.67 -6.65
N VAL A 55 -17.75 -11.75 -7.88
CA VAL A 55 -18.48 -11.45 -9.12
C VAL A 55 -19.64 -12.42 -9.32
N ASP A 56 -19.41 -13.72 -9.17
CA ASP A 56 -20.46 -14.74 -9.32
C ASP A 56 -21.61 -14.56 -8.32
N SER A 57 -21.27 -14.16 -7.09
CA SER A 57 -22.23 -14.03 -5.99
C SER A 57 -22.99 -12.70 -6.01
N LEU A 58 -22.30 -11.59 -6.24
CA LEU A 58 -22.84 -10.23 -6.06
C LEU A 58 -23.08 -9.49 -7.37
N LYS A 59 -22.55 -9.97 -8.49
CA LYS A 59 -22.79 -9.44 -9.84
C LYS A 59 -22.59 -7.92 -9.93
N PRO A 60 -21.40 -7.41 -9.57
CA PRO A 60 -21.10 -5.99 -9.71
C PRO A 60 -21.21 -5.57 -11.19
N ILE A 61 -21.59 -4.32 -11.42
CA ILE A 61 -21.90 -3.81 -12.77
C ILE A 61 -20.63 -3.23 -13.44
N SER A 62 -19.74 -2.63 -12.65
CA SER A 62 -18.51 -2.00 -13.10
C SER A 62 -17.47 -1.98 -11.99
N ILE A 63 -16.20 -1.80 -12.36
CA ILE A 63 -15.12 -1.46 -11.44
C ILE A 63 -14.79 0.02 -11.67
N GLU A 64 -14.92 0.86 -10.64
CA GLU A 64 -14.68 2.32 -10.79
C GLU A 64 -13.25 2.74 -10.41
N ARG A 65 -12.55 1.89 -9.67
CA ARG A 65 -11.17 2.11 -9.24
C ARG A 65 -10.45 0.79 -9.07
N VAL A 66 -9.25 0.72 -9.63
CA VAL A 66 -8.30 -0.37 -9.41
C VAL A 66 -7.09 0.21 -8.69
N ALA A 67 -6.56 -0.52 -7.70
CA ALA A 67 -5.42 -0.06 -6.92
C ALA A 67 -4.56 -1.21 -6.40
N CYS A 68 -3.27 -0.92 -6.25
CA CYS A 68 -2.30 -1.80 -5.65
C CYS A 68 -1.49 -1.01 -4.62
N ARG A 69 -1.50 -1.48 -3.36
CA ARG A 69 -0.89 -0.77 -2.23
C ARG A 69 0.12 -1.66 -1.50
N PHE A 70 1.29 -1.10 -1.22
CA PHE A 70 2.37 -1.76 -0.50
C PHE A 70 2.85 -0.88 0.64
N ILE A 71 2.77 -1.40 1.87
CA ILE A 71 3.24 -0.74 3.09
C ILE A 71 4.50 -1.47 3.53
N ASN A 72 5.63 -0.78 3.50
CA ASN A 72 6.92 -1.31 3.92
C ASN A 72 7.29 -0.67 5.25
N GLU A 73 7.71 -1.46 6.22
CA GLU A 73 8.20 -0.95 7.51
C GLU A 73 9.64 -1.40 7.69
N LEU A 74 10.53 -0.43 7.85
CA LEU A 74 11.95 -0.59 8.08
C LEU A 74 12.23 -0.27 9.54
N SER A 75 12.76 -1.26 10.27
CA SER A 75 13.23 -1.07 11.64
C SER A 75 14.60 -0.41 11.63
N LEU A 76 14.72 0.69 12.38
CA LEU A 76 15.92 1.52 12.46
C LEU A 76 16.45 1.53 13.90
N GLU A 77 17.76 1.40 14.06
CA GLU A 77 18.46 1.63 15.33
C GLU A 77 18.84 3.10 15.40
N MET A 78 18.29 3.83 16.37
CA MET A 78 18.40 5.29 16.50
C MET A 78 19.40 5.69 17.60
N PRO A 79 20.09 6.84 17.46
CA PRO A 79 20.04 7.75 16.32
C PRO A 79 20.76 7.16 15.09
N THR A 80 20.22 7.45 13.90
CA THR A 80 20.81 6.99 12.63
C THR A 80 20.82 8.11 11.59
N LYS A 81 21.57 7.88 10.52
CA LYS A 81 21.58 8.70 9.32
C LYS A 81 20.47 8.25 8.40
N LEU A 82 19.37 8.99 8.34
CA LEU A 82 18.20 8.60 7.52
C LEU A 82 18.51 8.58 6.02
N ASP A 83 19.51 9.33 5.58
CA ASP A 83 20.06 9.30 4.21
C ASP A 83 20.78 7.99 3.87
N ASP A 84 21.17 7.18 4.86
CA ASP A 84 21.61 5.80 4.63
C ASP A 84 20.42 4.88 4.28
N TYR A 85 19.17 5.31 4.53
CA TYR A 85 17.97 4.48 4.36
C TYR A 85 17.07 4.91 3.18
N ILE A 86 16.83 6.21 3.04
CA ILE A 86 15.92 6.77 2.04
C ILE A 86 16.57 7.86 1.21
N THR A 87 16.11 7.97 -0.03
CA THR A 87 16.65 8.92 -1.02
C THR A 87 16.04 10.32 -0.91
N SER A 88 14.88 10.46 -0.25
CA SER A 88 14.15 11.71 -0.11
C SER A 88 13.84 11.98 1.35
N LEU A 89 14.47 13.01 1.91
CA LEU A 89 14.21 13.48 3.28
C LEU A 89 13.33 14.73 3.27
N PRO A 90 12.59 15.00 4.37
CA PRO A 90 11.97 16.30 4.56
C PRO A 90 12.98 17.43 4.39
N SER A 91 12.56 18.53 3.76
CA SER A 91 13.45 19.68 3.56
C SER A 91 13.90 20.25 4.89
N ARG A 92 15.19 20.59 4.97
CA ARG A 92 15.81 21.20 6.15
C ARG A 92 15.13 22.53 6.51
N ILE A 93 14.83 22.72 7.80
CA ILE A 93 14.34 24.00 8.32
C ILE A 93 15.52 24.82 8.84
N LYS A 94 15.76 25.98 8.22
CA LYS A 94 16.89 26.85 8.58
C LYS A 94 16.80 27.28 10.05
N GLY A 95 17.86 27.03 10.82
CA GLY A 95 17.94 27.39 12.24
C GLY A 95 17.35 26.34 13.21
N VAL A 96 16.89 25.20 12.69
CA VAL A 96 16.41 24.06 13.49
C VAL A 96 17.44 22.92 13.41
N PRO A 97 17.68 22.17 14.50
CA PRO A 97 18.53 20.98 14.45
C PRO A 97 18.04 19.96 13.42
N ASP A 98 18.98 19.24 12.79
CA ASP A 98 18.69 18.25 11.74
C ASP A 98 18.24 16.89 12.30
N LEU A 99 18.08 16.76 13.62
CA LEU A 99 17.61 15.55 14.27
C LEU A 99 16.08 15.45 14.15
N LEU A 100 15.60 14.43 13.43
CA LEU A 100 14.18 14.14 13.29
C LEU A 100 13.77 13.04 14.28
N GLU A 101 12.89 13.36 15.23
CA GLU A 101 12.26 12.36 16.10
C GLU A 101 11.07 11.67 15.41
N SER A 102 10.40 12.38 14.52
CA SER A 102 9.32 11.87 13.68
C SER A 102 9.14 12.80 12.47
N PHE A 103 8.58 12.27 11.39
CA PHE A 103 8.11 13.09 10.26
C PHE A 103 7.03 12.35 9.47
N LEU A 104 6.29 13.10 8.66
CA LEU A 104 5.35 12.57 7.68
C LEU A 104 5.44 13.39 6.39
N THR A 105 5.70 12.73 5.26
CA THR A 105 5.58 13.31 3.93
C THR A 105 4.56 12.51 3.14
N ARG A 106 3.75 13.19 2.32
CA ARG A 106 2.82 12.55 1.39
C ARG A 106 2.82 13.33 0.08
N VAL A 107 3.10 12.63 -1.01
CA VAL A 107 3.06 13.20 -2.36
C VAL A 107 2.14 12.39 -3.24
N THR A 108 1.43 13.06 -4.15
CA THR A 108 0.64 12.41 -5.20
C THR A 108 1.30 12.71 -6.54
N ILE A 109 1.69 11.68 -7.26
CA ILE A 109 2.43 11.78 -8.52
C ILE A 109 1.56 11.19 -9.63
N PRO A 110 1.21 11.97 -10.68
CA PRO A 110 0.56 11.41 -11.85
C PRO A 110 1.55 10.57 -12.68
N ASN A 111 1.06 9.47 -13.25
CA ASN A 111 1.76 8.69 -14.27
C ASN A 111 0.92 8.74 -15.56
N GLU A 112 1.34 9.56 -16.52
CA GLU A 112 0.61 9.78 -17.77
C GLU A 112 0.56 8.52 -18.64
N GLU A 113 1.66 7.76 -18.69
CA GLU A 113 1.79 6.53 -19.47
C GLU A 113 0.77 5.47 -19.05
N LEU A 114 0.61 5.27 -17.73
CA LEU A 114 -0.37 4.33 -17.18
C LEU A 114 -1.78 4.94 -17.07
N SER A 115 -1.90 6.26 -17.25
CA SER A 115 -3.08 7.04 -16.88
C SER A 115 -3.50 6.76 -15.43
N ALA A 116 -2.53 6.77 -14.53
CA ALA A 116 -2.67 6.39 -13.12
C ALA A 116 -2.11 7.48 -12.19
N LYS A 117 -2.31 7.31 -10.89
CA LYS A 117 -1.70 8.14 -9.84
C LYS A 117 -1.02 7.23 -8.82
N ALA A 118 0.13 7.66 -8.31
CA ALA A 118 0.76 7.07 -7.14
C ALA A 118 0.69 8.03 -5.97
N ILE A 119 0.35 7.52 -4.79
CA ILE A 119 0.49 8.22 -3.53
C ILE A 119 1.65 7.56 -2.79
N ILE A 120 2.65 8.35 -2.47
CA ILE A 120 3.83 7.92 -1.72
C ILE A 120 3.78 8.62 -0.37
N THR A 121 3.72 7.83 0.69
CA THR A 121 3.76 8.30 2.07
C THR A 121 5.01 7.77 2.74
N GLN A 122 5.83 8.67 3.28
CA GLN A 122 6.96 8.31 4.14
C GLN A 122 6.69 8.83 5.54
N ALA A 123 6.85 7.98 6.53
CA ALA A 123 6.67 8.37 7.92
C ALA A 123 7.73 7.75 8.80
N LEU A 124 8.41 8.56 9.61
CA LEU A 124 9.18 8.05 10.75
C LEU A 124 8.28 8.18 11.98
N ASP A 125 7.89 7.05 12.56
CA ASP A 125 7.19 7.04 13.84
C ASP A 125 8.15 7.32 14.99
N ARG A 126 7.59 7.66 16.16
CA ARG A 126 8.33 7.97 17.38
C ARG A 126 9.34 6.86 17.72
N VAL A 127 10.55 7.29 18.09
CA VAL A 127 11.58 6.39 18.61
C VAL A 127 11.14 5.88 19.96
N ASP A 128 11.17 4.56 20.15
CA ASP A 128 10.84 3.94 21.43
C ASP A 128 11.95 4.12 22.48
N GLN A 129 11.69 3.68 23.71
CA GLN A 129 12.65 3.82 24.82
C GLN A 129 13.91 2.97 24.64
N GLU A 130 13.89 1.97 23.73
CA GLU A 130 15.03 1.13 23.39
C GLU A 130 15.87 1.73 22.25
N GLY A 131 15.46 2.88 21.71
CA GLY A 131 16.14 3.51 20.58
C GLY A 131 15.73 2.92 19.24
N LYS A 132 14.61 2.21 19.12
CA LYS A 132 14.12 1.72 17.82
C LYS A 132 13.13 2.69 17.20
N GLY A 133 13.35 2.99 15.92
CA GLY A 133 12.42 3.75 15.08
C GLY A 133 11.80 2.85 14.02
N ILE A 134 10.57 3.17 13.59
CA ILE A 134 9.93 2.54 12.44
C ILE A 134 9.79 3.58 11.34
N LEU A 135 10.47 3.33 10.22
CA LEU A 135 10.28 4.10 9.00
C LEU A 135 9.31 3.34 8.08
N ILE A 136 8.18 3.97 7.81
CA ILE A 136 7.14 3.46 6.94
C ILE A 136 7.30 4.09 5.55
N LEU A 137 7.31 3.25 4.52
CA LEU A 137 7.17 3.62 3.12
C LEU A 137 5.93 2.95 2.54
N ASP A 138 4.87 3.74 2.40
CA ASP A 138 3.57 3.32 1.88
C ASP A 138 3.36 3.87 0.47
N ILE A 139 3.13 2.96 -0.48
CA ILE A 139 2.98 3.26 -1.90
C ILE A 139 1.62 2.72 -2.34
N ASP A 140 0.70 3.62 -2.74
CA ASP A 140 -0.61 3.28 -3.31
C ASP A 140 -0.67 3.75 -4.76
N VAL A 141 -0.66 2.82 -5.71
CA VAL A 141 -0.83 3.10 -7.14
C VAL A 141 -2.25 2.76 -7.54
N PHE A 142 -2.94 3.69 -8.18
CA PHE A 142 -4.33 3.50 -8.57
C PHE A 142 -4.71 4.21 -9.85
N LYS A 143 -5.79 3.72 -10.47
CA LYS A 143 -6.44 4.32 -11.63
C LYS A 143 -7.94 4.35 -11.41
N GLU A 144 -8.53 5.50 -11.73
CA GLU A 144 -9.97 5.73 -11.74
C GLU A 144 -10.50 5.51 -13.16
N GLY A 145 -11.73 5.04 -13.26
CA GLY A 145 -12.42 4.87 -14.52
C GLY A 145 -13.17 3.54 -14.55
N PRO A 146 -14.17 3.41 -15.45
CA PRO A 146 -14.90 2.17 -15.54
C PRO A 146 -14.02 1.10 -16.19
N PHE A 147 -13.84 -0.01 -15.49
CA PHE A 147 -13.38 -1.27 -16.08
C PHE A 147 -14.55 -2.24 -16.13
N ALA A 148 -14.58 -3.04 -17.19
CA ALA A 148 -15.53 -4.13 -17.32
C ALA A 148 -15.18 -5.24 -16.32
N VAL A 149 -16.20 -5.78 -15.63
CA VAL A 149 -16.04 -6.81 -14.59
C VAL A 149 -15.63 -8.16 -15.19
N ASP A 150 -16.03 -8.43 -16.44
CA ASP A 150 -15.83 -9.68 -17.17
C ASP A 150 -14.57 -9.68 -18.05
N ARG A 151 -13.74 -8.63 -17.96
CA ARG A 151 -12.49 -8.50 -18.71
C ARG A 151 -11.27 -8.49 -17.80
N ASP A 152 -10.14 -8.85 -18.39
CA ASP A 152 -8.86 -8.85 -17.69
C ASP A 152 -8.20 -7.45 -17.60
N ASP A 153 -8.78 -6.41 -18.21
CA ASP A 153 -8.22 -5.05 -18.24
C ASP A 153 -7.83 -4.51 -16.85
N ALA A 154 -8.63 -4.80 -15.83
CA ALA A 154 -8.35 -4.42 -14.44
C ALA A 154 -7.14 -5.19 -13.86
N TRP A 155 -7.00 -6.48 -14.21
CA TRP A 155 -5.90 -7.32 -13.79
C TRP A 155 -4.59 -6.97 -14.51
N ASP A 156 -4.64 -6.71 -15.82
CA ASP A 156 -3.50 -6.22 -16.59
C ASP A 156 -3.02 -4.86 -16.08
N THR A 157 -3.95 -4.02 -15.61
CA THR A 157 -3.63 -2.75 -14.94
C THR A 157 -2.89 -2.99 -13.61
N LEU A 158 -3.28 -4.00 -12.83
CA LEU A 158 -2.59 -4.35 -11.58
C LEU A 158 -1.15 -4.85 -11.81
N GLU A 159 -0.88 -5.57 -12.91
CA GLU A 159 0.50 -5.94 -13.29
C GLU A 159 1.36 -4.69 -13.50
N SER A 160 0.84 -3.73 -14.26
CA SER A 160 1.54 -2.47 -14.50
C SER A 160 1.77 -1.67 -13.21
N PHE A 161 0.86 -1.77 -12.25
CA PHE A 161 1.04 -1.15 -10.92
C PHE A 161 2.10 -1.85 -10.08
N HIS A 162 2.23 -3.18 -10.22
CA HIS A 162 3.30 -3.91 -9.55
C HIS A 162 4.69 -3.46 -10.04
N GLU A 163 4.86 -3.25 -11.35
CA GLU A 163 6.12 -2.73 -11.88
C GLU A 163 6.35 -1.28 -11.46
N TYR A 164 5.32 -0.42 -11.57
CA TYR A 164 5.48 0.99 -11.23
C TYR A 164 5.72 1.21 -9.73
N LYS A 165 5.06 0.47 -8.84
CA LYS A 165 5.40 0.53 -7.42
C LYS A 165 6.84 0.08 -7.20
N ASN A 166 7.36 -0.90 -7.96
CA ASN A 166 8.71 -1.43 -7.76
C ASN A 166 9.73 -0.35 -8.10
N GLN A 167 9.52 0.34 -9.21
CA GLN A 167 10.29 1.53 -9.57
C GLN A 167 10.25 2.58 -8.45
N ILE A 168 9.08 2.91 -7.91
CA ILE A 168 8.94 3.88 -6.81
C ILE A 168 9.69 3.41 -5.57
N PHE A 169 9.52 2.14 -5.17
CA PHE A 169 10.12 1.56 -3.98
C PHE A 169 11.64 1.64 -4.05
N PHE A 170 12.24 1.10 -5.12
CA PHE A 170 13.69 1.10 -5.29
C PHE A 170 14.25 2.50 -5.54
N GLY A 171 13.46 3.43 -6.08
CA GLY A 171 13.83 4.85 -6.16
C GLY A 171 13.74 5.60 -4.83
N SER A 172 12.98 5.08 -3.84
CA SER A 172 12.74 5.72 -2.55
C SER A 172 13.71 5.28 -1.45
N ILE A 173 14.35 4.13 -1.59
CA ILE A 173 15.31 3.58 -0.64
C ILE A 173 16.71 3.52 -1.24
N THR A 174 17.73 3.47 -0.40
CA THR A 174 19.12 3.34 -0.84
C THR A 174 19.46 1.89 -1.22
N GLU A 175 20.51 1.70 -2.04
CA GLU A 175 21.07 0.36 -2.30
C GLU A 175 21.51 -0.34 -1.01
N GLN A 176 22.09 0.42 -0.07
CA GLN A 176 22.46 -0.09 1.26
C GLN A 176 21.25 -0.64 2.03
N THR A 177 20.10 0.00 1.92
CA THR A 177 18.85 -0.51 2.51
C THR A 177 18.42 -1.80 1.87
N VAL A 178 18.47 -1.89 0.54
CA VAL A 178 18.14 -3.12 -0.18
C VAL A 178 19.01 -4.28 0.32
N GLU A 179 20.32 -4.07 0.46
CA GLU A 179 21.25 -5.09 0.95
C GLU A 179 20.98 -5.53 2.39
N LYS A 180 20.59 -4.59 3.27
CA LYS A 180 20.29 -4.87 4.68
C LYS A 180 19.07 -5.78 4.88
N TYR A 181 18.15 -5.79 3.90
CA TYR A 181 16.88 -6.53 3.96
C TYR A 181 16.77 -7.68 2.96
N LYS A 182 17.86 -8.03 2.25
CA LYS A 182 17.98 -9.28 1.48
C LYS A 182 18.15 -10.48 2.42
#